data_AF-A0A9D5TPN0-F1
#
_entry.id   AF-A0A9D5TPN0-F1
#
_cell.length_a   1.000
_cell.length_b   1.000
_cell.length_c   1.000
_cell.angle_alpha   90.00
_cell.angle_beta   90.00
_cell.angle_gamma   90.00
#
_symmetry.space_group_name_H-M   'P 1'
#
loop_
_entity.id
_entity.type
_entity.pdbx_description
1 polymer ?
#
loop_
_entity_poly.entity_id
_entity_poly.type
_entity_poly.pdbx_seq_one_letter_code
_entity_poly.pdbx_strand_id
1 'polypeptide(L)' 'MNQFWKLFDVKSIVTLVLVFALVFIAITNKKMDENVFLLFSNVVTMVITYFFAKKNSEKNDN' A
#
# COMPACT_ATOMS: atom_id res chain seq x y z
N MET A 1 19.10 6.83 17.98
CA MET A 1 18.53 7.51 16.79
C MET A 1 17.15 6.94 16.52
N ASN A 2 16.14 7.79 16.54
CA ASN A 2 14.74 7.43 16.77
C ASN A 2 14.13 6.71 15.54
N GLN A 3 13.54 5.53 15.77
CA GLN A 3 13.04 4.60 14.76
C GLN A 3 11.98 5.18 13.79
N PHE A 4 11.43 6.37 14.08
CA PHE A 4 10.44 7.06 13.25
C PHE A 4 10.94 7.46 11.86
N TRP A 5 12.25 7.63 11.68
CA TRP A 5 12.83 7.99 10.37
C TRP A 5 12.76 6.85 9.33
N LYS A 6 12.60 5.60 9.77
CA LYS A 6 12.48 4.45 8.86
C LYS A 6 11.10 4.35 8.19
N LEU A 7 10.09 5.02 8.75
CA LEU A 7 8.73 5.12 8.20
C LEU A 7 8.60 6.24 7.16
N PHE A 8 9.56 7.18 7.15
CA PHE A 8 9.64 8.29 6.18
C PHE A 8 10.37 7.92 4.89
N ASP A 9 10.76 6.66 4.73
CA ASP A 9 11.19 6.15 3.44
C ASP A 9 10.00 6.24 2.47
N VAL A 10 10.20 6.87 1.30
CA VAL A 10 9.13 7.28 0.38
C VAL A 10 8.21 6.09 0.03
N LYS A 11 8.78 4.89 -0.05
CA LYS A 11 8.05 3.62 -0.28
C LYS A 11 7.02 3.30 0.81
N SER A 12 7.38 3.54 2.07
CA SER A 12 6.51 3.27 3.23
C SER A 12 5.36 4.28 3.30
N ILE A 13 5.62 5.55 3.01
CA ILE A 13 4.60 6.61 2.95
C ILE A 13 3.60 6.35 1.82
N VAL A 14 4.09 6.02 0.61
CA VAL A 14 3.22 5.75 -0.54
C VAL A 14 2.27 4.59 -0.25
N THR A 15 2.78 3.51 0.38
CA THR A 15 1.94 2.36 0.72
C THR A 15 0.91 2.71 1.80
N LEU A 16 1.31 3.50 2.81
CA LEU A 16 0.41 3.94 3.87
C LEU A 16 -0.73 4.80 3.33
N VAL A 17 -0.42 5.74 2.43
CA VAL A 17 -1.42 6.60 1.76
C VAL A 17 -2.36 5.77 0.88
N LEU A 18 -1.84 4.78 0.15
CA LEU A 18 -2.65 3.90 -0.70
C LEU A 18 -3.64 3.07 0.12
N VAL A 19 -3.19 2.50 1.24
CA VAL A 19 -4.05 1.72 2.16
C VAL A 19 -5.11 2.63 2.79
N PHE A 20 -4.72 3.83 3.23
CA PHE A 20 -5.67 4.82 3.75
C PHE A 20 -6.72 5.22 2.72
N ALA A 21 -6.33 5.43 1.47
CA ALA A 21 -7.26 5.73 0.38
C ALA A 21 -8.25 4.58 0.14
N LEU A 22 -7.77 3.33 0.17
CA LEU A 22 -8.61 2.14 -0.01
C LEU A 22 -9.63 1.99 1.14
N VAL A 23 -9.18 2.17 2.38
CA VAL A 23 -10.06 2.16 3.57
C VAL A 23 -11.06 3.31 3.52
N PHE A 24 -10.63 4.51 3.15
CA PHE A 24 -11.50 5.68 3.02
C PHE A 24 -12.59 5.45 1.97
N ILE A 25 -12.22 4.90 0.81
CA ILE A 25 -13.16 4.55 -0.25
C ILE A 25 -14.15 3.48 0.21
N ALA A 26 -13.68 2.46 0.94
CA ALA A 26 -14.55 1.39 1.45
C ALA A 26 -15.57 1.88 2.50
N ILE A 27 -15.18 2.84 3.34
CA ILE A 27 -16.07 3.40 4.38
C ILE A 27 -16.99 4.48 3.80
N THR A 28 -16.49 5.23 2.81
CA THR A 28 -17.30 6.21 2.10
C THR A 28 -18.28 5.43 1.21
N ASN A 29 -19.53 5.33 1.67
CA ASN A 29 -20.65 4.65 1.00
C ASN A 29 -21.08 5.35 -0.33
N LYS A 30 -20.12 5.94 -1.06
CA LYS A 30 -20.30 6.53 -2.36
C LYS A 30 -20.59 5.40 -3.35
N LYS A 31 -21.61 5.61 -4.18
CA LYS A 31 -21.82 4.80 -5.39
C LYS A 31 -20.65 5.04 -6.34
N MET A 32 -19.59 4.26 -6.14
CA MET A 32 -18.44 4.19 -7.04
C MET A 32 -18.73 3.14 -8.10
N ASP A 33 -18.24 3.38 -9.31
CA ASP A 33 -18.28 2.37 -10.36
C ASP A 33 -17.45 1.15 -9.92
N GLU A 34 -18.06 -0.03 -9.94
CA GLU A 34 -17.46 -1.29 -9.48
C GLU A 34 -16.17 -1.61 -10.25
N ASN A 35 -16.12 -1.28 -11.55
CA ASN A 35 -14.92 -1.49 -12.36
C ASN A 35 -13.76 -0.61 -11.91
N VAL A 36 -14.04 0.63 -11.53
CA VAL A 36 -13.02 1.56 -11.03
C VAL A 36 -12.48 1.08 -9.69
N PHE A 37 -13.35 0.59 -8.80
CA PHE A 37 -12.93 0.01 -7.52
C PHE A 37 -12.09 -1.26 -7.70
N LEU A 38 -12.47 -2.14 -8.62
CA LEU A 38 -11.71 -3.36 -8.95
C LEU A 38 -10.33 -3.05 -9.51
N LEU A 39 -10.24 -2.10 -10.46
CA LEU A 39 -8.96 -1.68 -11.01
C LEU A 39 -8.07 -1.06 -9.94
N PHE A 40 -8.63 -0.18 -9.10
CA PHE A 40 -7.90 0.44 -8.00
C PHE A 40 -7.39 -0.57 -6.98
N SER A 41 -8.25 -1.47 -6.50
CA SER A 41 -7.88 -2.47 -5.49
C SER A 41 -6.86 -3.50 -6.00
N ASN A 42 -6.93 -3.90 -7.28
CA ASN A 42 -5.92 -4.77 -7.90
C ASN A 42 -4.54 -4.10 -7.99
N VAL A 43 -4.50 -2.83 -8.42
CA VAL A 43 -3.24 -2.07 -8.48
C VAL A 43 -2.66 -1.88 -7.09
N VAL A 44 -3.49 -1.52 -6.10
CA VAL A 44 -3.05 -1.35 -4.71
C VAL A 44 -2.49 -2.66 -4.14
N THR A 45 -3.15 -3.79 -4.40
CA THR A 45 -2.68 -5.11 -3.97
C THR A 45 -1.34 -5.48 -4.60
N MET A 46 -1.13 -5.18 -5.88
CA MET A 46 0.15 -5.37 -6.55
C MET A 46 1.25 -4.50 -5.93
N VAL A 47 0.96 -3.21 -5.65
CA VAL A 47 1.90 -2.27 -5.02
C VAL A 47 2.28 -2.74 -3.61
N ILE A 48 1.29 -3.14 -2.79
CA ILE A 48 1.53 -3.68 -1.45
C ILE A 48 2.39 -4.95 -1.56
N THR A 49 2.03 -5.89 -2.43
CA THR A 49 2.77 -7.14 -2.63
C THR A 49 4.20 -6.87 -3.06
N TYR A 50 4.41 -6.00 -4.05
CA TYR A 50 5.74 -5.64 -4.52
C TYR A 50 6.59 -5.01 -3.41
N PHE A 51 6.05 -4.08 -2.61
CA PHE A 51 6.83 -3.41 -1.57
C PHE A 51 7.02 -4.26 -0.30
N PHE A 52 6.05 -5.09 0.08
CA PHE A 52 6.11 -5.89 1.31
C PHE A 52 6.73 -7.27 1.07
N ALA A 53 6.39 -7.97 -0.02
CA ALA A 53 6.96 -9.29 -0.31
C ALA A 53 8.43 -9.19 -0.74
N LYS A 54 8.82 -8.16 -1.51
CA LYS A 54 10.22 -7.94 -1.90
C LYS A 54 11.15 -7.70 -0.72
N LYS A 55 10.65 -7.07 0.36
CA LYS A 55 11.44 -6.80 1.58
C LYS A 55 11.90 -8.09 2.29
N ASN A 56 11.24 -9.23 2.04
CA ASN A 56 11.63 -10.52 2.60
C ASN A 56 12.64 -11.29 1.72
N SER A 57 12.71 -11.00 0.42
CA SER A 57 13.67 -11.64 -0.48
C SER A 57 15.10 -11.09 -0.33
N GLU A 58 15.27 -9.80 -0.01
CA GLU A 58 16.61 -9.20 0.17
C GLU A 58 17.25 -9.50 1.53
N LYS A 59 16.55 -10.19 2.43
CA LYS A 59 17.07 -10.56 3.76
C LYS A 59 17.65 -11.98 3.81
N ASN A 60 17.71 -12.68 2.66
CA ASN A 60 18.09 -14.09 2.56
C ASN A 60 19.34 -14.31 1.67
N ASP A 61 20.19 -13.29 1.54
CA ASP A 61 21.53 -13.37 0.93
C ASP A 61 22.61 -13.03 1.98
N ASN A 62 22.61 -13.74 3.11
CA ASN A 62 23.75 -13.86 4.05
C ASN A 62 23.68 -15.19 4.79
#